data_AF-A0A2T0RM79-F1
#
_entry.id   AF-A0A2T0RM79-F1
#
_cell.length_a   1.000
_cell.length_b   1.000
_cell.length_c   1.000
_cell.angle_alpha   90.00
_cell.angle_beta   90.00
_cell.angle_gamma   90.00
#
_symmetry.space_group_name_H-M   'P 1'
#
loop_
_entity.id
_entity.type
_entity.pdbx_description
1 polymer ?
#
loop_
_entity_poly.entity_id
_entity_poly.type
_entity_poly.pdbx_seq_one_letter_code
_entity_poly.pdbx_strand_id
1 'polypeptide(L)'
;MNGEQAGIEEASVNRKTPGPTVEVPSTGVQPGMQALTRGLAVVEMIASAERPPRFTTLLEKTGLPKGTLHRILQTLVDERYIQVDERDQSYRLAAKPFELAHRVWDQFDLRGAAAPELARLSNMTGEAVRLGVLDQSQVLYIDQLDVPQPVRVANGVGSRAALHASALGKAMAAHLGMRDRHQLIDAEQLSAFTGRTITTEEDLHQHLNIIKARGYAIAIEELYEGVAGVAAAILDHRSEPLGAIGIVGPAFRLDAERLHSLGREVIEAARRVSGNIGQLSMSISVNPRPLMTTSSAVNLAIPGEDFLAEGPHWSEAHQRLLWVDILAPSFCTGDPKSGERDCIALPELVGCAVPHAEGGYVVATETGVKLLDEAGGLSVICRPEADRPGNRFNDGKCDRRGRFWLGSLSIDTAPGQGNLWRIDPDGSATLMDSGLSVSNGMGWSPDDRVMYFADSAKREIYAYDFETESGAISNRRVFVTLPEDNGTPDGLAVDAEGGVWVACWDGWSINRYTPDGMVDRVIPLPVPRPTSCTFGGPDLTTLFITTARIRLSSQVLSDAPLSGSVLSVEAGVKGQAETFFGMT
;
A
#
# COMPACT_ATOMS: atom_id res chain seq x y z
N MET A 1 52.37 62.51 -15.59
CA MET A 1 53.62 62.83 -14.89
C MET A 1 53.41 62.49 -13.42
N ASN A 2 53.53 61.21 -13.06
CA ASN A 2 54.75 60.42 -12.77
C ASN A 2 55.04 60.50 -11.26
N GLY A 3 55.23 59.42 -10.52
CA GLY A 3 55.42 58.02 -10.90
C GLY A 3 56.38 57.36 -9.90
N GLU A 4 55.79 56.48 -9.08
CA GLU A 4 56.28 55.24 -8.45
C GLU A 4 57.61 55.08 -7.70
N GLN A 5 57.43 54.30 -6.64
CA GLN A 5 58.34 53.64 -5.71
C GLN A 5 59.17 52.53 -6.36
N ALA A 6 60.30 52.22 -5.72
CA ALA A 6 60.74 50.83 -5.53
C ALA A 6 61.53 50.74 -4.22
N GLY A 7 61.15 49.78 -3.37
CA GLY A 7 61.86 49.40 -2.15
C GLY A 7 61.52 47.94 -1.84
N ILE A 8 62.54 47.08 -1.94
CA ILE A 8 62.50 45.62 -1.83
C ILE A 8 62.99 45.23 -0.44
N GLU A 9 62.35 44.24 0.18
CA GLU A 9 62.97 43.40 1.22
C GLU A 9 62.40 41.96 1.18
N GLU A 10 63.17 41.04 1.75
CA GLU A 10 63.36 39.63 1.35
C GLU A 10 62.30 38.59 1.77
N ALA A 11 62.51 37.40 1.21
CA ALA A 11 61.59 36.27 1.07
C ALA A 11 61.39 35.38 2.31
N SER A 12 60.16 34.87 2.45
CA SER A 12 59.84 33.64 3.19
C SER A 12 58.81 32.81 2.41
N VAL A 13 58.92 31.49 2.54
CA VAL A 13 58.31 30.43 1.74
C VAL A 13 56.77 30.42 1.80
N ASN A 14 56.15 30.23 0.64
CA ASN A 14 54.74 30.50 0.34
C ASN A 14 53.76 29.39 0.77
N ARG A 15 52.55 29.85 1.10
CA ARG A 15 51.39 29.17 1.66
C ARG A 15 50.63 28.33 0.61
N LYS A 16 50.05 27.20 1.02
CA LYS A 16 48.84 26.65 0.37
C LYS A 16 47.63 27.04 1.23
N THR A 17 46.73 27.83 0.64
CA THR A 17 45.44 28.26 1.17
C THR A 17 44.45 27.08 1.27
N PRO A 18 43.70 26.93 2.36
CA PRO A 18 42.40 26.27 2.34
C PRO A 18 41.32 27.27 1.90
N GLY A 19 40.39 26.81 1.06
CA GLY A 19 39.24 27.56 0.57
C GLY A 19 38.20 27.90 1.67
N PRO A 20 37.13 28.62 1.32
CA PRO A 20 36.23 29.22 2.29
C PRO A 20 35.46 28.16 3.08
N THR A 21 35.72 28.08 4.38
CA THR A 21 34.85 27.43 5.35
C THR A 21 33.55 28.21 5.43
N VAL A 22 32.44 27.57 5.07
CA VAL A 22 31.10 28.03 5.43
C VAL A 22 31.00 27.92 6.95
N GLU A 23 31.03 29.05 7.65
CA GLU A 23 30.64 29.12 9.05
C GLU A 23 29.17 28.71 9.16
N VAL A 24 28.92 27.53 9.72
CA VAL A 24 27.59 27.15 10.20
C VAL A 24 27.28 28.11 11.36
N PRO A 25 26.16 28.84 11.33
CA PRO A 25 25.77 29.65 12.48
C PRO A 25 25.65 28.73 13.68
N SER A 26 26.47 28.94 14.71
CA SER A 26 26.23 28.35 16.02
C SER A 26 24.89 28.92 16.51
N THR A 27 23.81 28.21 16.24
CA THR A 27 22.54 28.49 16.90
C THR A 27 22.80 28.28 18.39
N GLY A 28 22.85 29.40 19.11
CA GLY A 28 22.85 29.40 20.56
C GLY A 28 21.55 28.80 21.04
N VAL A 29 21.48 27.46 21.10
CA VAL A 29 20.40 26.76 21.74
C VAL A 29 20.58 27.02 23.23
N GLN A 30 19.70 27.83 23.80
CA GLN A 30 19.69 28.09 25.24
C GLN A 30 19.69 26.75 26.00
N PRO A 31 20.46 26.61 27.10
CA PRO A 31 20.61 25.35 27.83
C PRO A 31 19.28 24.67 28.23
N GLY A 32 18.20 25.45 28.40
CA GLY A 32 16.86 24.95 28.71
C GLY A 32 16.16 24.25 27.54
N MET A 33 16.40 24.66 26.29
CA MET A 33 15.77 24.07 25.10
C MET A 33 16.29 22.66 24.84
N GLN A 34 17.59 22.41 25.05
CA GLN A 34 18.16 21.05 24.92
C GLN A 34 17.60 20.08 25.96
N ALA A 35 17.32 20.53 27.18
CA ALA A 35 16.76 19.68 28.23
C ALA A 35 15.32 19.26 27.90
N LEU A 36 14.50 20.19 27.40
CA LEU A 36 13.13 19.89 26.97
C LEU A 36 13.11 18.93 25.78
N THR A 37 13.89 19.20 24.73
CA THR A 37 13.97 18.32 23.55
C THR A 37 14.39 16.90 23.93
N ARG A 38 15.39 16.76 24.81
CA ARG A 38 15.83 15.44 25.30
C ARG A 38 14.76 14.77 26.16
N GLY A 39 14.02 15.53 26.97
CA GLY A 39 12.90 15.02 27.74
C GLY A 39 11.78 14.45 26.86
N LEU A 40 11.36 15.20 25.83
CA LEU A 40 10.34 14.75 24.88
C LEU A 40 10.78 13.49 24.12
N ALA A 41 12.03 13.44 23.65
CA ALA A 41 12.57 12.26 22.97
C ALA A 41 12.57 11.00 23.85
N VAL A 42 12.82 11.15 25.16
CA VAL A 42 12.74 10.03 26.12
C VAL A 42 11.29 9.55 26.29
N VAL A 43 10.32 10.46 26.35
CA VAL A 43 8.88 10.10 26.41
C VAL A 43 8.45 9.34 25.16
N GLU A 44 8.81 9.83 23.97
CA GLU A 44 8.52 9.19 22.69
C GLU A 44 9.13 7.79 22.59
N MET A 45 10.38 7.62 23.07
CA MET A 45 11.05 6.33 23.10
C MET A 45 10.37 5.33 24.04
N ILE A 46 9.85 5.77 25.19
CA ILE A 46 9.07 4.91 26.09
C ILE A 46 7.71 4.58 25.47
N ALA A 47 7.07 5.54 24.79
CA ALA A 47 5.76 5.35 24.15
C ALA A 47 5.80 4.38 22.95
N SER A 48 6.89 4.39 22.18
CA SER A 48 7.04 3.60 20.96
C SER A 48 7.69 2.21 21.18
N ALA A 49 8.09 1.89 22.42
CA ALA A 49 8.74 0.62 22.71
C ALA A 49 7.73 -0.54 22.81
N GLU A 50 7.99 -1.63 22.08
CA GLU A 50 7.19 -2.88 22.16
C GLU A 50 7.10 -3.44 23.59
N ARG A 51 8.14 -3.21 24.40
CA ARG A 51 8.19 -3.56 25.81
C ARG A 51 8.69 -2.38 26.64
N PRO A 52 8.14 -2.18 27.86
CA PRO A 52 8.59 -1.14 28.79
C PRO A 52 10.11 -1.16 28.99
N PRO A 53 10.83 -0.11 28.55
CA PRO A 53 12.27 -0.12 28.60
C PRO A 53 12.78 0.11 30.03
N ARG A 54 13.89 -0.55 30.37
CA ARG A 54 14.62 -0.29 31.61
C ARG A 54 15.61 0.86 31.44
N PHE A 55 16.13 1.37 32.55
CA PHE A 55 17.13 2.45 32.54
C PHE A 55 18.32 2.15 31.62
N THR A 56 18.84 0.92 31.62
CA THR A 56 19.99 0.52 30.79
C THR A 56 19.70 0.63 29.30
N THR A 57 18.52 0.18 28.87
CA THR A 57 18.07 0.28 27.46
C THR A 57 17.91 1.74 27.04
N LEU A 58 17.34 2.58 27.90
CA LEU A 58 17.21 4.01 27.63
C LEU A 58 18.57 4.71 27.59
N LEU A 59 19.51 4.31 28.44
CA LEU A 59 20.88 4.86 28.46
C LEU A 59 21.62 4.54 27.16
N GLU A 60 21.55 3.28 26.70
CA GLU A 60 22.15 2.84 25.44
C GLU A 60 21.54 3.55 24.24
N LYS A 61 20.20 3.60 24.16
CA LYS A 61 19.51 4.20 23.01
C LYS A 61 19.62 5.71 22.93
N THR A 62 19.69 6.41 24.06
CA THR A 62 19.74 7.89 24.06
C THR A 62 21.16 8.44 23.97
N GLY A 63 22.19 7.65 24.31
CA GLY A 63 23.58 8.08 24.36
C GLY A 63 23.85 9.21 25.38
N LEU A 64 22.90 9.48 26.29
CA LEU A 64 23.01 10.56 27.25
C LEU A 64 23.93 10.19 28.43
N PRO A 65 24.61 11.16 29.06
CA PRO A 65 25.31 10.90 30.31
C PRO A 65 24.35 10.36 31.38
N LYS A 66 24.77 9.34 32.13
CA LYS A 66 23.95 8.64 33.13
C LYS A 66 23.21 9.58 34.08
N GLY A 67 23.89 10.59 34.61
CA GLY A 67 23.30 11.58 35.52
C GLY A 67 22.26 12.50 34.84
N THR A 68 22.45 12.79 33.55
CA THR A 68 21.50 13.59 32.76
C THR A 68 20.21 12.82 32.50
N LEU A 69 20.33 11.55 32.08
CA LEU A 69 19.17 10.70 31.85
C LEU A 69 18.37 10.47 33.14
N HIS A 70 19.05 10.22 34.26
CA HIS A 70 18.38 10.03 35.56
C HIS A 70 17.59 11.28 35.99
N ARG A 71 18.14 12.48 35.77
CA ARG A 71 17.45 13.74 36.08
C ARG A 71 16.23 13.95 35.18
N ILE A 72 16.35 13.66 33.88
CA ILE A 72 15.23 13.75 32.92
C ILE A 72 14.12 12.77 33.31
N LEU A 73 14.45 11.51 33.57
CA LEU A 73 13.47 10.49 33.95
C LEU A 73 12.78 10.85 35.26
N GLN A 74 13.53 11.33 36.26
CA GLN A 74 12.93 11.78 37.52
C GLN A 74 11.94 12.93 37.30
N THR A 75 12.33 13.96 36.54
CA THR A 75 11.43 15.07 36.22
C THR A 75 10.16 14.60 35.49
N LEU A 76 10.29 13.66 34.55
CA LEU A 76 9.13 13.12 33.83
C LEU A 76 8.22 12.27 34.73
N VAL A 77 8.78 11.58 35.73
CA VAL A 77 8.02 10.86 36.77
C VAL A 77 7.28 11.85 37.66
N ASP A 78 7.97 12.89 38.14
CA ASP A 78 7.40 13.91 39.03
C ASP A 78 6.25 14.66 38.33
N GLU A 79 6.40 14.96 37.04
CA GLU A 79 5.38 15.60 36.20
C GLU A 79 4.30 14.62 35.69
N ARG A 80 4.37 13.34 36.10
CA ARG A 80 3.42 12.26 35.76
C ARG A 80 3.28 11.98 34.26
N TYR A 81 4.29 12.31 33.47
CA TYR A 81 4.38 11.90 32.06
C TYR A 81 4.74 10.42 31.94
N ILE A 82 5.59 9.93 32.84
CA ILE A 82 5.98 8.52 32.93
C ILE A 82 5.84 8.03 34.38
N GLN A 83 5.87 6.72 34.57
CA GLN A 83 5.93 6.06 35.87
C GLN A 83 6.95 4.91 35.81
N VAL A 84 7.49 4.52 36.96
CA VAL A 84 8.35 3.35 37.08
C VAL A 84 7.56 2.19 37.69
N ASP A 85 7.67 1.01 37.09
CA ASP A 85 7.16 -0.22 37.69
C ASP A 85 8.19 -0.70 38.72
N GLU A 86 7.81 -0.69 40.00
CA GLU A 86 8.71 -1.03 41.09
C GLU A 86 9.19 -2.49 41.04
N ARG A 87 8.42 -3.39 40.40
CA ARG A 87 8.72 -4.83 40.36
C ARG A 87 9.87 -5.16 39.42
N ASP A 88 9.95 -4.50 38.28
CA ASP A 88 10.92 -4.81 37.23
C ASP A 88 11.76 -3.60 36.77
N GLN A 89 11.56 -2.44 37.42
CA GLN A 89 12.27 -1.19 37.18
C GLN A 89 12.16 -0.70 35.72
N SER A 90 11.04 -1.02 35.06
CA SER A 90 10.72 -0.54 33.73
C SER A 90 9.95 0.78 33.76
N TYR A 91 10.13 1.60 32.73
CA TYR A 91 9.42 2.87 32.59
C TYR A 91 8.22 2.70 31.66
N ARG A 92 7.08 3.26 32.05
CA ARG A 92 5.82 3.27 31.28
C ARG A 92 5.26 4.68 31.24
N LEU A 93 4.39 4.96 30.28
CA LEU A 93 3.60 6.19 30.30
C LEU A 93 2.70 6.21 31.55
N ALA A 94 2.59 7.37 32.17
CA ALA A 94 1.66 7.61 33.27
C ALA A 94 0.35 8.25 32.74
N ALA A 95 -0.51 8.77 33.61
CA ALA A 95 -1.82 9.27 33.23
C ALA A 95 -1.80 10.64 32.51
N LYS A 96 -0.74 11.46 32.66
CA LYS A 96 -0.70 12.83 32.12
C LYS A 96 -0.82 12.91 30.60
N PRO A 97 -0.14 12.08 29.79
CA PRO A 97 -0.34 12.05 28.34
C PRO A 97 -1.78 11.74 27.94
N PHE A 98 -2.46 10.83 28.67
CA PHE A 98 -3.87 10.53 28.46
C PHE A 98 -4.78 11.73 28.80
N GLU A 99 -4.53 12.41 29.93
CA GLU A 99 -5.26 13.64 30.29
C GLU A 99 -5.11 14.75 29.24
N LEU A 100 -3.90 14.90 28.67
CA LEU A 100 -3.62 15.89 27.63
C LEU A 100 -4.28 15.50 26.31
N ALA A 101 -4.17 14.23 25.91
CA ALA A 101 -4.82 13.71 24.70
C ALA A 101 -6.34 13.87 24.80
N HIS A 102 -6.95 13.49 25.92
CA HIS A 102 -8.41 13.59 26.10
C HIS A 102 -8.92 15.03 25.94
N ARG A 103 -8.17 16.02 26.44
CA ARG A 103 -8.51 17.45 26.25
C ARG A 103 -8.35 17.94 24.81
N VAL A 104 -7.37 17.40 24.07
CA VAL A 104 -7.20 17.69 22.64
C VAL A 104 -8.34 17.07 21.84
N TRP A 105 -8.77 15.86 22.19
CA TRP A 105 -9.87 15.15 21.53
C TRP A 105 -11.24 15.76 21.80
N ASP A 106 -11.51 16.24 23.02
CA ASP A 106 -12.78 16.92 23.36
C ASP A 106 -12.99 18.25 22.60
N GLN A 107 -11.95 18.79 21.98
CA GLN A 107 -11.96 20.06 21.22
C GLN A 107 -11.26 19.93 19.86
N PHE A 108 -11.24 18.73 19.25
CA PHE A 108 -10.50 18.54 18.01
C PHE A 108 -11.04 19.46 16.90
N ASP A 109 -10.32 20.56 16.66
CA ASP A 109 -10.63 21.52 15.62
C ASP A 109 -10.14 20.96 14.27
N LEU A 110 -10.97 20.10 13.68
CA LEU A 110 -10.72 19.50 12.37
C LEU A 110 -10.40 20.56 11.31
N ARG A 111 -11.06 21.72 11.41
CA ARG A 111 -10.85 22.83 10.47
C ARG A 111 -9.46 23.45 10.65
N GLY A 112 -9.10 23.78 11.88
CA GLY A 112 -7.76 24.30 12.22
C GLY A 112 -6.64 23.34 11.83
N ALA A 113 -6.84 22.04 12.08
CA ALA A 113 -5.89 20.98 11.71
C ALA A 113 -5.75 20.81 10.17
N ALA A 114 -6.84 21.00 9.42
CA ALA A 114 -6.84 20.86 7.96
C ALA A 114 -6.33 22.09 7.20
N ALA A 115 -6.34 23.28 7.80
CA ALA A 115 -5.98 24.52 7.13
C ALA A 115 -4.61 24.50 6.41
N PRO A 116 -3.52 23.96 7.00
CA PRO A 116 -2.23 23.87 6.31
C PRO A 116 -2.28 22.97 5.06
N GLU A 117 -3.00 21.85 5.14
CA GLU A 117 -3.10 20.89 4.03
C GLU A 117 -4.04 21.39 2.92
N LEU A 118 -5.11 22.11 3.27
CA LEU A 118 -5.96 22.83 2.30
C LEU A 118 -5.11 23.78 1.45
N ALA A 119 -4.27 24.60 2.10
CA ALA A 119 -3.35 25.51 1.43
C ALA A 119 -2.32 24.79 0.56
N ARG A 120 -1.70 23.72 1.09
CA ARG A 120 -0.69 22.94 0.37
C ARG A 120 -1.27 22.30 -0.91
N LEU A 121 -2.40 21.60 -0.78
CA LEU A 121 -3.04 20.93 -1.91
C LEU A 121 -3.51 21.92 -2.98
N SER A 122 -4.07 23.06 -2.57
CA SER A 122 -4.53 24.09 -3.52
C SER A 122 -3.36 24.72 -4.26
N ASN A 123 -2.28 25.09 -3.55
CA ASN A 123 -1.09 25.67 -4.18
C ASN A 123 -0.41 24.70 -5.16
N MET A 124 -0.37 23.41 -4.82
CA MET A 124 0.25 22.37 -5.64
C MET A 124 -0.56 22.05 -6.90
N THR A 125 -1.89 22.07 -6.82
CA THR A 125 -2.77 21.63 -7.92
C THR A 125 -3.33 22.78 -8.73
N GLY A 126 -3.40 23.98 -8.15
CA GLY A 126 -4.11 25.10 -8.74
C GLY A 126 -5.63 24.89 -8.79
N GLU A 127 -6.17 23.93 -8.05
CA GLU A 127 -7.60 23.59 -7.97
C GLU A 127 -8.19 23.88 -6.58
N ALA A 128 -9.52 23.87 -6.51
CA ALA A 128 -10.22 24.10 -5.24
C ALA A 128 -10.08 22.88 -4.34
N VAL A 129 -9.93 23.13 -3.03
CA VAL A 129 -9.83 22.06 -2.03
C VAL A 129 -10.93 22.24 -1.00
N ARG A 130 -11.61 21.14 -0.67
CA ARG A 130 -12.74 21.11 0.26
C ARG A 130 -12.46 20.22 1.45
N LEU A 131 -13.02 20.63 2.58
CA LEU A 131 -13.10 19.86 3.81
C LEU A 131 -14.57 19.67 4.16
N GLY A 132 -14.97 18.42 4.42
CA GLY A 132 -16.33 18.08 4.78
C GLY A 132 -16.42 17.05 5.89
N VAL A 133 -17.55 17.05 6.57
CA VAL A 133 -17.91 16.05 7.58
C VAL A 133 -19.20 15.36 7.16
N LEU A 134 -19.40 14.15 7.67
CA LEU A 134 -20.66 13.45 7.50
C LEU A 134 -21.69 14.07 8.44
N ASP A 135 -22.83 14.47 7.89
CA ASP A 135 -23.99 14.90 8.66
C ASP A 135 -25.23 14.19 8.11
N GLN A 136 -25.67 13.16 8.84
CA GLN A 136 -26.65 12.18 8.38
C GLN A 136 -26.19 11.51 7.07
N SER A 137 -27.05 11.43 6.05
CA SER A 137 -26.74 10.84 4.73
C SER A 137 -26.10 11.83 3.75
N GLN A 138 -25.58 12.97 4.21
CA GLN A 138 -25.00 14.00 3.36
C GLN A 138 -23.66 14.50 3.88
N VAL A 139 -22.84 15.02 2.97
CA VAL A 139 -21.59 15.71 3.31
C VAL A 139 -21.88 17.17 3.55
N LEU A 140 -21.53 17.68 4.73
CA LEU A 140 -21.53 19.11 5.05
C LEU A 140 -20.13 19.68 4.84
N TYR A 141 -19.98 20.68 3.96
CA TYR A 141 -18.69 21.36 3.80
C TYR A 141 -18.45 22.34 4.93
N ILE A 142 -17.36 22.15 5.67
CA ILE A 142 -16.98 22.96 6.82
C ILE A 142 -15.82 23.91 6.53
N ASP A 143 -15.06 23.65 5.46
CA ASP A 143 -14.06 24.60 4.94
C ASP A 143 -13.83 24.42 3.44
N GLN A 144 -13.34 25.48 2.80
CA GLN A 144 -12.99 25.48 1.39
C GLN A 144 -11.92 26.52 1.11
N LEU A 145 -10.94 26.14 0.29
CA LEU A 145 -9.98 27.06 -0.28
C LEU A 145 -10.22 27.14 -1.79
N ASP A 146 -10.67 28.31 -2.23
CA ASP A 146 -10.87 28.62 -3.64
C ASP A 146 -9.61 29.22 -4.27
N VAL A 147 -9.42 28.90 -5.54
CA VAL A 147 -8.37 29.45 -6.39
C VAL A 147 -8.96 30.48 -7.36
N PRO A 148 -8.22 31.55 -7.68
CA PRO A 148 -8.67 32.59 -8.61
C PRO A 148 -8.57 32.11 -10.07
N GLN A 149 -9.27 31.04 -10.43
CA GLN A 149 -9.40 30.56 -11.80
C GLN A 149 -10.70 31.06 -12.47
N PRO A 150 -10.71 31.27 -13.81
CA PRO A 150 -11.90 31.73 -14.53
C PRO A 150 -13.06 30.73 -14.51
N VAL A 151 -12.74 29.43 -14.61
CA VAL A 151 -13.71 28.33 -14.54
C VAL A 151 -13.48 27.57 -13.23
N ARG A 152 -14.46 27.67 -12.32
CA ARG A 152 -14.43 27.05 -10.99
C ARG A 152 -15.81 26.48 -10.63
N VAL A 153 -15.81 25.51 -9.73
CA VAL A 153 -17.04 24.89 -9.23
C VAL A 153 -17.63 25.78 -8.13
N ALA A 154 -18.76 26.41 -8.42
CA ALA A 154 -19.47 27.23 -7.44
C ALA A 154 -20.22 26.33 -6.45
N ASN A 155 -19.71 26.21 -5.24
CA ASN A 155 -20.39 25.79 -4.00
C ASN A 155 -19.41 26.07 -2.86
N GLY A 156 -19.90 26.60 -1.74
CA GLY A 156 -19.07 27.08 -0.64
C GLY A 156 -19.35 26.39 0.69
N VAL A 157 -18.64 26.82 1.73
CA VAL A 157 -18.82 26.39 3.13
C VAL A 157 -20.30 26.49 3.54
N GLY A 158 -20.81 25.47 4.20
CA GLY A 158 -22.22 25.37 4.64
C GLY A 158 -23.16 24.72 3.63
N SER A 159 -22.72 24.48 2.39
CA SER A 159 -23.48 23.68 1.42
C SER A 159 -23.34 22.18 1.67
N ARG A 160 -24.24 21.40 1.06
CA ARG A 160 -24.30 19.94 1.20
C ARG A 160 -24.08 19.23 -0.12
N ALA A 161 -23.53 18.02 -0.06
CA ALA A 161 -23.41 17.13 -1.21
C ALA A 161 -23.91 15.72 -0.87
N ALA A 162 -24.42 15.02 -1.90
CA ALA A 162 -24.85 13.63 -1.79
C ALA A 162 -23.66 12.73 -1.45
N LEU A 163 -23.89 11.73 -0.61
CA LEU A 163 -22.84 10.84 -0.13
C LEU A 163 -22.34 9.93 -1.26
N HIS A 164 -23.26 9.28 -1.98
CA HIS A 164 -22.94 8.37 -3.08
C HIS A 164 -22.36 9.04 -4.33
N ALA A 165 -22.60 10.33 -4.56
CA ALA A 165 -22.19 11.03 -5.80
C ALA A 165 -21.00 11.99 -5.62
N SER A 166 -20.51 12.20 -4.39
CA SER A 166 -19.38 13.08 -4.11
C SER A 166 -18.13 12.30 -3.72
N ALA A 167 -16.95 12.78 -4.11
CA ALA A 167 -15.69 12.15 -3.73
C ALA A 167 -15.50 12.12 -2.21
N LEU A 168 -15.80 13.22 -1.50
CA LEU A 168 -15.71 13.27 -0.03
C LEU A 168 -16.68 12.29 0.63
N GLY A 169 -17.92 12.22 0.14
CA GLY A 169 -18.95 11.34 0.69
C GLY A 169 -18.57 9.88 0.55
N LYS A 170 -18.20 9.47 -0.67
CA LYS A 170 -17.70 8.12 -0.94
C LYS A 170 -16.43 7.79 -0.16
N ALA A 171 -15.51 8.74 -0.01
CA ALA A 171 -14.30 8.53 0.79
C ALA A 171 -14.66 8.22 2.26
N MET A 172 -15.55 8.99 2.89
CA MET A 172 -15.98 8.70 4.27
C MET A 172 -16.78 7.39 4.36
N ALA A 173 -17.74 7.19 3.45
CA ALA A 173 -18.61 6.02 3.45
C ALA A 173 -17.85 4.70 3.29
N ALA A 174 -16.74 4.72 2.55
CA ALA A 174 -15.89 3.55 2.37
C ALA A 174 -15.25 3.06 3.69
N HIS A 175 -15.08 3.94 4.69
CA HIS A 175 -14.46 3.59 5.97
C HIS A 175 -15.46 3.29 7.09
N LEU A 176 -16.76 3.49 6.86
CA LEU A 176 -17.78 3.16 7.84
C LEU A 176 -17.93 1.63 7.99
N GLY A 177 -18.26 1.20 9.21
CA GLY A 177 -18.67 -0.17 9.46
C GLY A 177 -19.88 -0.56 8.60
N MET A 178 -19.96 -1.83 8.20
CA MET A 178 -21.00 -2.33 7.26
C MET A 178 -22.42 -1.96 7.69
N ARG A 179 -22.71 -1.98 8.99
CA ARG A 179 -24.03 -1.61 9.52
C ARG A 179 -24.35 -0.14 9.26
N ASP A 180 -23.44 0.76 9.61
CA ASP A 180 -23.66 2.21 9.49
C ASP A 180 -23.68 2.62 8.02
N ARG A 181 -22.82 1.99 7.22
CA ARG A 181 -22.81 2.14 5.75
C ARG A 181 -24.13 1.72 5.12
N HIS A 182 -24.68 0.54 5.44
CA HIS A 182 -26.00 0.12 4.98
C HIS A 182 -27.08 1.09 5.42
N GLN A 183 -27.10 1.49 6.70
CA GLN A 183 -28.10 2.42 7.20
C GLN A 183 -28.08 3.78 6.48
N LEU A 184 -26.89 4.28 6.13
CA LEU A 184 -26.76 5.55 5.40
C LEU A 184 -27.17 5.42 3.94
N ILE A 185 -26.82 4.31 3.29
CA ILE A 185 -27.19 4.04 1.90
C ILE A 185 -28.71 3.82 1.79
N ASP A 186 -29.30 3.03 2.69
CA ASP A 186 -30.76 2.82 2.77
C ASP A 186 -31.53 4.13 3.03
N ALA A 187 -30.95 5.02 3.84
CA ALA A 187 -31.53 6.33 4.12
C ALA A 187 -31.40 7.31 2.95
N GLU A 188 -30.54 7.03 1.98
CA GLU A 188 -30.33 7.86 0.79
C GLU A 188 -31.18 7.34 -0.36
N GLN A 189 -32.04 8.19 -0.93
CA GLN A 189 -32.60 7.92 -2.25
C GLN A 189 -31.45 8.12 -3.23
N LEU A 190 -30.75 7.04 -3.63
CA LEU A 190 -29.63 7.04 -4.60
C LEU A 190 -30.04 7.68 -5.93
N SER A 191 -30.09 9.00 -5.94
CA SER A 191 -30.76 9.82 -6.95
C SER A 191 -29.83 10.01 -8.13
N ALA A 192 -30.33 9.80 -9.34
CA ALA A 192 -29.58 10.09 -10.55
C ALA A 192 -29.41 11.62 -10.73
N PHE A 193 -28.19 12.13 -10.55
CA PHE A 193 -27.87 13.54 -10.81
C PHE A 193 -27.36 13.75 -12.25
N THR A 194 -26.65 12.76 -12.79
CA THR A 194 -26.06 12.74 -14.14
C THR A 194 -26.16 11.34 -14.73
N GLY A 195 -25.69 11.16 -15.98
CA GLY A 195 -25.59 9.84 -16.60
C GLY A 195 -24.51 8.92 -16.00
N ARG A 196 -23.67 9.42 -15.08
CA ARG A 196 -22.60 8.66 -14.43
C ARG A 196 -22.85 8.40 -12.95
N THR A 197 -23.94 8.93 -12.39
CA THR A 197 -24.27 8.71 -10.99
C THR A 197 -24.54 7.23 -10.71
N ILE A 198 -23.92 6.69 -9.67
CA ILE A 198 -24.22 5.33 -9.19
C ILE A 198 -25.59 5.35 -8.50
N THR A 199 -26.51 4.48 -8.95
CA THR A 199 -27.93 4.51 -8.53
C THR A 199 -28.41 3.21 -7.89
N THR A 200 -27.54 2.19 -7.82
CA THR A 200 -27.84 0.92 -7.16
C THR A 200 -26.97 0.76 -5.93
N GLU A 201 -27.51 0.11 -4.91
CA GLU A 201 -26.77 -0.18 -3.68
C GLU A 201 -25.59 -1.14 -3.95
N GLU A 202 -25.80 -2.15 -4.81
CA GLU A 202 -24.77 -3.14 -5.15
C GLU A 202 -23.55 -2.49 -5.80
N ASP A 203 -23.76 -1.66 -6.83
CA ASP A 203 -22.66 -0.95 -7.52
C ASP A 203 -21.96 0.03 -6.57
N LEU A 204 -22.73 0.69 -5.70
CA LEU A 204 -22.15 1.61 -4.71
C LEU A 204 -21.26 0.85 -3.73
N HIS A 205 -21.68 -0.33 -3.27
CA HIS A 205 -20.86 -1.12 -2.36
C HIS A 205 -19.57 -1.59 -3.00
N GLN A 206 -19.65 -2.12 -4.23
CA GLN A 206 -18.48 -2.52 -5.00
C GLN A 206 -17.52 -1.33 -5.17
N HIS A 207 -18.03 -0.16 -5.52
CA HIS A 207 -17.20 1.03 -5.69
C HIS A 207 -16.56 1.48 -4.37
N LEU A 208 -17.30 1.50 -3.27
CA LEU A 208 -16.79 1.85 -1.96
C LEU A 208 -15.73 0.84 -1.46
N ASN A 209 -15.80 -0.42 -1.87
CA ASN A 209 -14.77 -1.42 -1.54
C ASN A 209 -13.48 -1.16 -2.33
N ILE A 210 -13.58 -0.80 -3.61
CA ILE A 210 -12.43 -0.30 -4.39
C ILE A 210 -11.82 0.92 -3.73
N ILE A 211 -12.65 1.85 -3.26
CA ILE A 211 -12.20 3.06 -2.54
C ILE A 211 -11.48 2.69 -1.25
N LYS A 212 -12.03 1.76 -0.46
CA LYS A 212 -11.41 1.30 0.80
C LYS A 212 -10.05 0.64 0.54
N ALA A 213 -9.95 -0.23 -0.46
CA ALA A 213 -8.70 -0.88 -0.85
C ALA A 213 -7.66 0.13 -1.39
N ARG A 214 -8.09 1.04 -2.26
CA ARG A 214 -7.23 2.05 -2.90
C ARG A 214 -6.82 3.18 -1.95
N GLY A 215 -7.67 3.51 -0.98
CA GLY A 215 -7.47 4.55 0.05
C GLY A 215 -7.96 5.95 -0.34
N TYR A 216 -8.50 6.14 -1.55
CA TYR A 216 -9.05 7.42 -1.99
C TYR A 216 -10.22 7.22 -2.96
N ALA A 217 -11.17 8.14 -2.92
CA ALA A 217 -12.33 8.18 -3.80
C ALA A 217 -12.11 9.14 -4.96
N ILE A 218 -12.67 8.78 -6.11
CA ILE A 218 -12.76 9.63 -7.28
C ILE A 218 -14.25 9.79 -7.59
N ALA A 219 -14.65 10.99 -7.99
CA ALA A 219 -15.95 11.23 -8.59
C ALA A 219 -15.77 12.04 -9.87
N ILE A 220 -16.20 11.51 -11.02
CA ILE A 220 -16.08 12.18 -12.33
C ILE A 220 -17.48 12.33 -12.90
N GLU A 221 -17.95 13.57 -12.94
CA GLU A 221 -19.26 13.95 -13.48
C GLU A 221 -20.42 13.20 -12.81
N GLU A 222 -20.29 12.78 -11.55
CA GLU A 222 -21.33 12.00 -10.84
C GLU A 222 -22.39 12.88 -10.16
N LEU A 223 -21.99 14.05 -9.65
CA LEU A 223 -22.90 15.01 -9.00
C LEU A 223 -23.27 16.17 -9.92
N TYR A 224 -22.33 16.63 -10.74
CA TYR A 224 -22.51 17.71 -11.71
C TYR A 224 -21.73 17.40 -12.98
N GLU A 225 -22.36 17.60 -14.14
CA GLU A 225 -21.70 17.50 -15.45
C GLU A 225 -20.47 18.43 -15.54
N GLY A 226 -19.37 17.92 -16.08
CA GLY A 226 -18.11 18.65 -16.21
C GLY A 226 -17.33 18.89 -14.90
N VAL A 227 -17.72 18.29 -13.77
CA VAL A 227 -17.02 18.41 -12.48
C VAL A 227 -16.39 17.08 -12.08
N ALA A 228 -15.14 17.10 -11.66
CA ALA A 228 -14.45 15.95 -11.11
C ALA A 228 -13.73 16.27 -9.80
N GLY A 229 -13.46 15.24 -8.99
CA GLY A 229 -12.73 15.39 -7.75
C GLY A 229 -12.16 14.10 -7.19
N VAL A 230 -11.18 14.25 -6.31
CA VAL A 230 -10.49 13.17 -5.59
C VAL A 230 -10.43 13.51 -4.11
N ALA A 231 -10.69 12.53 -3.24
CA ALA A 231 -10.73 12.77 -1.80
C ALA A 231 -10.27 11.56 -0.99
N ALA A 232 -9.83 11.80 0.24
CA ALA A 232 -9.50 10.78 1.22
C ALA A 232 -10.18 11.09 2.57
N ALA A 233 -10.56 10.04 3.30
CA ALA A 233 -11.14 10.15 4.63
C ALA A 233 -10.06 10.48 5.66
N ILE A 234 -10.38 11.41 6.56
CA ILE A 234 -9.61 11.76 7.73
C ILE A 234 -10.11 10.85 8.85
N LEU A 235 -9.28 9.88 9.25
CA LEU A 235 -9.68 8.83 10.18
C LEU A 235 -9.20 9.12 11.59
N ASP A 236 -9.98 8.73 12.59
CA ASP A 236 -9.54 8.68 13.99
C ASP A 236 -8.64 7.46 14.24
N HIS A 237 -8.14 7.34 15.47
CA HIS A 237 -7.34 6.20 15.94
C HIS A 237 -8.05 4.82 15.86
N ARG A 238 -9.37 4.78 15.71
CA ARG A 238 -10.19 3.57 15.54
C ARG A 238 -10.54 3.30 14.08
N SER A 239 -9.95 4.03 13.14
CA SER A 239 -10.23 3.96 11.70
C SER A 239 -11.63 4.44 11.30
N GLU A 240 -12.30 5.22 12.16
CA GLU A 240 -13.60 5.83 11.85
C GLU A 240 -13.44 7.22 11.23
N PRO A 241 -14.27 7.62 10.25
CA PRO A 241 -14.12 8.89 9.56
C PRO A 241 -14.56 10.09 10.43
N LEU A 242 -13.62 10.99 10.72
CA LEU A 242 -13.87 12.32 11.31
C LEU A 242 -14.37 13.32 10.26
N GLY A 243 -14.00 13.10 9.00
CA GLY A 243 -14.30 13.95 7.86
C GLY A 243 -13.57 13.47 6.61
N ALA A 244 -13.54 14.30 5.57
CA ALA A 244 -12.73 14.05 4.38
C ALA A 244 -12.18 15.37 3.82
N ILE A 245 -10.99 15.28 3.23
CA ILE A 245 -10.35 16.36 2.47
C ILE A 245 -10.20 15.92 1.02
N GLY A 246 -10.46 16.83 0.08
CA GLY A 246 -10.38 16.50 -1.33
C GLY A 246 -10.23 17.69 -2.26
N ILE A 247 -9.70 17.41 -3.44
CA ILE A 247 -9.50 18.36 -4.54
C ILE A 247 -10.69 18.23 -5.50
N VAL A 248 -11.18 19.37 -5.99
CA VAL A 248 -12.32 19.42 -6.91
C VAL A 248 -12.11 20.51 -7.97
N GLY A 249 -12.52 20.22 -9.20
CA GLY A 249 -12.34 21.12 -10.32
C GLY A 249 -13.05 20.63 -11.58
N PRO A 250 -12.85 21.31 -12.72
CA PRO A 250 -13.42 20.92 -13.99
C PRO A 250 -12.81 19.61 -14.51
N ALA A 251 -13.66 18.70 -14.99
CA ALA A 251 -13.27 17.36 -15.44
C ALA A 251 -12.23 17.37 -16.57
N PHE A 252 -12.23 18.40 -17.44
CA PHE A 252 -11.25 18.51 -18.51
C PHE A 252 -9.81 18.86 -18.03
N ARG A 253 -9.65 19.33 -16.79
CA ARG A 253 -8.32 19.53 -16.15
C ARG A 253 -7.97 18.41 -15.18
N LEU A 254 -9.00 17.79 -14.62
CA LEU A 254 -8.92 16.67 -13.69
C LEU A 254 -9.47 15.42 -14.36
N ASP A 255 -8.76 14.93 -15.37
CA ASP A 255 -9.06 13.63 -15.97
C ASP A 255 -8.73 12.48 -14.99
N ALA A 256 -9.10 11.26 -15.37
CA ALA A 256 -8.91 10.09 -14.52
C ALA A 256 -7.44 9.89 -14.13
N GLU A 257 -6.51 10.00 -15.08
CA GLU A 257 -5.07 9.83 -14.83
C GLU A 257 -4.57 10.85 -13.81
N ARG A 258 -4.92 12.14 -13.99
CA ARG A 258 -4.55 13.19 -13.06
C ARG A 258 -5.12 12.95 -11.66
N LEU A 259 -6.39 12.56 -11.56
CA LEU A 259 -7.04 12.27 -10.28
C LEU A 259 -6.35 11.11 -9.54
N HIS A 260 -5.99 10.03 -10.25
CA HIS A 260 -5.25 8.92 -9.67
C HIS A 260 -3.85 9.35 -9.18
N SER A 261 -3.16 10.21 -9.93
CA SER A 261 -1.86 10.76 -9.51
C SER A 261 -1.94 11.63 -8.25
N LEU A 262 -3.09 12.27 -8.01
CA LEU A 262 -3.37 13.10 -6.83
C LEU A 262 -3.87 12.29 -5.62
N GLY A 263 -4.25 11.02 -5.82
CA GLY A 263 -4.76 10.15 -4.76
C GLY A 263 -3.82 10.02 -3.56
N ARG A 264 -2.50 9.89 -3.82
CA ARG A 264 -1.48 9.86 -2.76
C ARG A 264 -1.48 11.15 -1.93
N GLU A 265 -1.55 12.29 -2.59
CA GLU A 265 -1.45 13.61 -1.96
C GLU A 265 -2.61 13.88 -1.01
N VAL A 266 -3.83 13.47 -1.39
CA VAL A 266 -5.01 13.60 -0.52
C VAL A 266 -4.96 12.62 0.65
N ILE A 267 -4.42 11.40 0.47
CA ILE A 267 -4.22 10.47 1.58
C ILE A 267 -3.21 11.03 2.59
N GLU A 268 -2.07 11.54 2.11
CA GLU A 268 -1.06 12.14 2.99
C GLU A 268 -1.61 13.35 3.73
N ALA A 269 -2.38 14.20 3.04
CA ALA A 269 -3.10 15.30 3.68
C ALA A 269 -4.02 14.78 4.79
N ALA A 270 -4.88 13.81 4.49
CA ALA A 270 -5.83 13.27 5.47
C ALA A 270 -5.14 12.70 6.72
N ARG A 271 -4.01 11.98 6.55
CA ARG A 271 -3.19 11.47 7.67
C ARG A 271 -2.53 12.57 8.49
N ARG A 272 -2.02 13.62 7.82
CA ARG A 272 -1.43 14.79 8.51
C ARG A 272 -2.48 15.53 9.33
N VAL A 273 -3.72 15.63 8.83
CA VAL A 273 -4.82 16.28 9.56
C VAL A 273 -5.19 15.52 10.83
N SER A 274 -5.35 14.19 10.79
CA SER A 274 -5.72 13.43 12.00
C SER A 274 -4.58 13.24 13.00
N GLY A 275 -3.34 13.59 12.63
CA GLY A 275 -2.15 13.33 13.45
C GLY A 275 -1.73 11.86 13.46
N ASN A 276 -2.35 10.99 12.65
CA ASN A 276 -1.99 9.58 12.49
C ASN A 276 -0.75 9.40 11.60
N ILE A 277 0.37 10.00 12.01
CA ILE A 277 1.67 9.78 11.39
C ILE A 277 2.11 8.34 11.72
N GLY A 278 1.99 7.42 10.76
CA GLY A 278 2.52 6.05 10.88
C GLY A 278 1.50 4.91 10.98
N GLN A 279 0.18 5.15 10.88
CA GLN A 279 -0.77 4.05 10.71
C GLN A 279 -0.65 3.45 9.30
N LEU A 280 -0.22 2.18 9.23
CA LEU A 280 0.01 1.42 8.01
C LEU A 280 -1.31 0.80 7.51
N SER A 281 -1.98 1.48 6.58
CA SER A 281 -2.85 0.80 5.60
C SER A 281 -2.11 0.81 4.27
N MET A 282 -1.24 -0.18 4.07
CA MET A 282 -0.20 -0.29 3.02
C MET A 282 0.81 0.87 2.92
N SER A 283 2.04 0.55 2.50
CA SER A 283 3.14 1.50 2.39
C SER A 283 2.82 2.64 1.40
N ILE A 284 2.88 3.88 1.90
CA ILE A 284 2.84 5.10 1.07
C ILE A 284 4.26 5.61 0.80
N SER A 285 5.18 5.27 1.70
CA SER A 285 6.60 5.60 1.60
C SER A 285 7.29 4.55 0.73
N VAL A 286 7.55 4.92 -0.53
CA VAL A 286 8.38 4.11 -1.42
C VAL A 286 9.82 4.22 -0.94
N ASN A 287 10.51 3.09 -0.70
CA ASN A 287 11.92 3.15 -0.36
C ASN A 287 12.69 3.85 -1.49
N PRO A 288 13.71 4.67 -1.18
CA PRO A 288 14.52 5.32 -2.19
C PRO A 288 15.09 4.28 -3.16
N ARG A 289 15.12 4.61 -4.46
CA ARG A 289 15.72 3.73 -5.46
C ARG A 289 17.16 3.40 -5.04
N PRO A 290 17.54 2.12 -4.93
CA PRO A 290 18.90 1.74 -4.64
C PRO A 290 19.85 2.33 -5.69
N LEU A 291 21.06 2.73 -5.27
CA LEU A 291 22.11 3.26 -6.18
C LEU A 291 22.62 2.21 -7.19
N MET A 292 22.12 0.98 -7.14
CA MET A 292 22.42 -0.04 -8.14
C MET A 292 21.85 0.38 -9.50
N THR A 293 22.69 0.33 -10.53
CA THR A 293 22.25 0.49 -11.91
C THR A 293 21.25 -0.63 -12.22
N THR A 294 20.06 -0.26 -12.70
CA THR A 294 19.11 -1.24 -13.26
C THR A 294 19.84 -2.13 -14.23
N SER A 295 19.70 -3.44 -14.06
CA SER A 295 20.35 -4.40 -14.95
C SER A 295 19.89 -4.12 -16.37
N SER A 296 20.83 -4.05 -17.33
CA SER A 296 20.52 -3.97 -18.76
C SER A 296 19.77 -5.20 -19.29
N ALA A 297 19.49 -6.19 -18.42
CA ALA A 297 18.79 -7.42 -18.73
C ALA A 297 17.26 -7.35 -18.51
N VAL A 298 16.72 -6.27 -17.93
CA VAL A 298 15.27 -6.12 -17.74
C VAL A 298 14.64 -5.47 -18.96
N ASN A 299 13.66 -6.14 -19.56
CA ASN A 299 12.95 -5.66 -20.75
C ASN A 299 11.49 -5.33 -20.41
N LEU A 300 10.91 -4.41 -21.18
CA LEU A 300 9.46 -4.22 -21.21
C LEU A 300 8.85 -5.34 -22.06
N ALA A 301 8.03 -6.21 -21.46
CA ALA A 301 7.38 -7.31 -22.16
C ALA A 301 6.02 -6.87 -22.71
N ILE A 302 5.17 -6.30 -21.85
CA ILE A 302 3.84 -5.83 -22.23
C ILE A 302 3.66 -4.43 -21.62
N PRO A 303 3.50 -3.37 -22.45
CA PRO A 303 3.19 -2.04 -21.95
C PRO A 303 1.84 -2.04 -21.24
N GLY A 304 1.79 -1.41 -20.08
CA GLY A 304 0.60 -1.38 -19.25
C GLY A 304 0.59 -0.19 -18.31
N GLU A 305 -0.61 0.06 -17.78
CA GLU A 305 -0.90 1.14 -16.84
C GLU A 305 -1.63 0.60 -15.60
N ASP A 306 -1.43 -0.68 -15.30
CA ASP A 306 -2.16 -1.39 -14.25
C ASP A 306 -1.94 -0.76 -12.88
N PHE A 307 -3.04 -0.53 -12.16
CA PHE A 307 -2.97 0.02 -10.82
C PHE A 307 -2.33 -0.97 -9.86
N LEU A 308 -2.75 -2.23 -9.94
CA LEU A 308 -2.22 -3.32 -9.15
C LEU A 308 -2.34 -4.62 -9.95
N ALA A 309 -1.42 -4.83 -10.90
CA ALA A 309 -1.35 -6.09 -11.63
C ALA A 309 -0.87 -7.20 -10.70
N GLU A 310 -1.60 -8.31 -10.60
CA GLU A 310 -1.30 -9.42 -9.69
C GLU A 310 -1.53 -10.79 -10.33
N GLY A 311 -0.97 -11.82 -9.71
CA GLY A 311 -1.17 -13.22 -10.08
C GLY A 311 -0.86 -13.55 -11.55
N PRO A 312 0.31 -13.19 -12.10
CA PRO A 312 0.68 -13.59 -13.46
C PRO A 312 0.76 -15.10 -13.57
N HIS A 313 0.18 -15.64 -14.63
CA HIS A 313 0.22 -17.06 -14.95
C HIS A 313 0.56 -17.23 -16.43
N TRP A 314 1.45 -18.17 -16.72
CA TRP A 314 1.88 -18.47 -18.09
C TRP A 314 1.05 -19.60 -18.69
N SER A 315 0.44 -19.34 -19.85
CA SER A 315 -0.21 -20.37 -20.65
C SER A 315 0.76 -20.93 -21.68
N GLU A 316 1.31 -22.11 -21.42
CA GLU A 316 2.22 -22.78 -22.37
C GLU A 316 1.54 -23.08 -23.72
N ALA A 317 0.26 -23.47 -23.69
CA ALA A 317 -0.49 -23.81 -24.90
C ALA A 317 -0.66 -22.62 -25.85
N HIS A 318 -0.90 -21.43 -25.30
CA HIS A 318 -1.17 -20.21 -26.08
C HIS A 318 0.03 -19.26 -26.18
N GLN A 319 1.11 -19.55 -25.44
CA GLN A 319 2.27 -18.67 -25.30
C GLN A 319 1.88 -17.24 -24.89
N ARG A 320 0.94 -17.13 -23.95
CA ARG A 320 0.39 -15.87 -23.44
C ARG A 320 0.43 -15.83 -21.92
N LEU A 321 0.51 -14.62 -21.37
CA LEU A 321 0.30 -14.35 -19.96
C LEU A 321 -1.17 -14.05 -19.69
N LEU A 322 -1.61 -14.40 -18.49
CA LEU A 322 -2.80 -13.84 -17.86
C LEU A 322 -2.42 -13.22 -16.51
N TRP A 323 -3.16 -12.22 -16.08
CA TRP A 323 -3.04 -11.56 -14.78
C TRP A 323 -4.34 -10.81 -14.49
N VAL A 324 -4.44 -10.20 -13.31
CA VAL A 324 -5.57 -9.33 -12.97
C VAL A 324 -5.08 -7.94 -12.59
N ASP A 325 -5.84 -6.89 -12.89
CA ASP A 325 -5.67 -5.60 -12.20
C ASP A 325 -6.72 -5.53 -11.09
N ILE A 326 -6.26 -5.60 -9.84
CA ILE A 326 -7.16 -5.62 -8.68
C ILE A 326 -7.95 -4.31 -8.56
N LEU A 327 -7.35 -3.18 -8.92
CA LEU A 327 -7.87 -1.84 -8.56
C LEU A 327 -8.46 -1.05 -9.72
N ALA A 328 -8.20 -1.45 -10.95
CA ALA A 328 -9.14 -1.31 -12.06
C ALA A 328 -9.67 -2.71 -12.39
N PRO A 329 -10.66 -3.22 -11.63
CA PRO A 329 -11.00 -4.63 -11.58
C PRO A 329 -11.14 -5.23 -12.97
N SER A 330 -10.17 -6.04 -13.36
CA SER A 330 -10.14 -6.63 -14.69
C SER A 330 -9.32 -7.90 -14.71
N PHE A 331 -9.72 -8.80 -15.60
CA PHE A 331 -8.92 -9.94 -16.03
C PHE A 331 -8.21 -9.57 -17.32
N CYS A 332 -6.89 -9.73 -17.36
CA CYS A 332 -6.07 -9.36 -18.51
C CYS A 332 -5.34 -10.57 -19.08
N THR A 333 -5.15 -10.56 -20.39
CA THR A 333 -4.24 -11.45 -21.10
C THR A 333 -3.31 -10.64 -21.99
N GLY A 334 -2.16 -11.20 -22.34
CA GLY A 334 -1.26 -10.51 -23.24
C GLY A 334 -0.19 -11.42 -23.84
N ASP A 335 0.27 -11.00 -25.02
CA ASP A 335 1.33 -11.67 -25.76
C ASP A 335 2.65 -10.90 -25.58
N PRO A 336 3.63 -11.45 -24.85
CA PRO A 336 4.90 -10.77 -24.61
C PRO A 336 5.76 -10.61 -25.88
N LYS A 337 5.44 -11.32 -26.97
CA LYS A 337 6.17 -11.18 -28.25
C LYS A 337 5.73 -9.94 -29.02
N SER A 338 4.44 -9.66 -29.04
CA SER A 338 3.88 -8.48 -29.72
C SER A 338 3.72 -7.27 -28.81
N GLY A 339 3.65 -7.48 -27.48
CA GLY A 339 3.27 -6.47 -26.51
C GLY A 339 1.76 -6.20 -26.48
N GLU A 340 0.95 -7.03 -27.15
CA GLU A 340 -0.52 -6.91 -27.14
C GLU A 340 -1.08 -7.23 -25.76
N ARG A 341 -2.14 -6.50 -25.40
CA ARG A 341 -2.85 -6.62 -24.12
C ARG A 341 -4.35 -6.51 -24.36
N ASP A 342 -5.09 -7.47 -23.82
CA ASP A 342 -6.55 -7.54 -23.83
C ASP A 342 -7.06 -7.64 -22.38
N CYS A 343 -8.04 -6.84 -21.99
CA CYS A 343 -8.62 -6.92 -20.65
C CYS A 343 -10.15 -6.90 -20.68
N ILE A 344 -10.74 -7.71 -19.79
CA ILE A 344 -12.16 -7.80 -19.52
C ILE A 344 -12.41 -7.12 -18.17
N ALA A 345 -13.19 -6.05 -18.16
CA ALA A 345 -13.59 -5.38 -16.93
C ALA A 345 -14.52 -6.28 -16.11
N LEU A 346 -14.30 -6.32 -14.80
CA LEU A 346 -15.10 -7.09 -13.84
C LEU A 346 -15.82 -6.14 -12.87
N PRO A 347 -16.98 -6.53 -12.33
CA PRO A 347 -17.81 -5.64 -11.50
C PRO A 347 -17.24 -5.41 -10.08
N GLU A 348 -16.36 -6.28 -9.60
CA GLU A 348 -15.85 -6.27 -8.23
C GLU A 348 -14.35 -6.59 -8.21
N LEU A 349 -13.67 -6.30 -7.09
CA LEU A 349 -12.24 -6.61 -6.93
C LEU A 349 -11.97 -8.07 -7.25
N VAL A 350 -10.92 -8.32 -8.02
CA VAL A 350 -10.43 -9.66 -8.37
C VAL A 350 -8.99 -9.78 -7.88
N GLY A 351 -8.68 -10.79 -7.08
CA GLY A 351 -7.35 -10.97 -6.49
C GLY A 351 -6.40 -11.77 -7.37
N CYS A 352 -6.90 -12.85 -7.98
CA CYS A 352 -6.11 -13.73 -8.82
C CYS A 352 -7.00 -14.51 -9.80
N ALA A 353 -6.37 -15.04 -10.84
CA ALA A 353 -7.01 -15.88 -11.85
C ALA A 353 -6.10 -17.06 -12.22
N VAL A 354 -6.69 -18.23 -12.49
CA VAL A 354 -5.99 -19.42 -12.99
C VAL A 354 -6.79 -20.06 -14.12
N PRO A 355 -6.15 -20.74 -15.09
CA PRO A 355 -6.88 -21.49 -16.11
C PRO A 355 -7.68 -22.64 -15.52
N HIS A 356 -8.81 -22.95 -16.13
CA HIS A 356 -9.63 -24.11 -15.82
C HIS A 356 -9.34 -25.26 -16.82
N ALA A 357 -9.24 -26.50 -16.35
CA ALA A 357 -8.88 -27.66 -17.18
C ALA A 357 -9.87 -27.94 -18.32
N GLU A 358 -11.15 -27.61 -18.13
CA GLU A 358 -12.21 -27.73 -19.15
C GLU A 358 -12.36 -26.48 -20.05
N GLY A 359 -11.44 -25.51 -19.94
CA GLY A 359 -11.51 -24.22 -20.63
C GLY A 359 -12.12 -23.11 -19.77
N GLY A 360 -11.84 -21.86 -20.15
CA GLY A 360 -12.14 -20.69 -19.33
C GLY A 360 -11.19 -20.53 -18.14
N TYR A 361 -11.60 -19.74 -17.15
CA TYR A 361 -10.76 -19.39 -16.01
C TYR A 361 -11.52 -19.54 -14.68
N VAL A 362 -10.78 -19.78 -13.61
CA VAL A 362 -11.26 -19.61 -12.24
C VAL A 362 -10.68 -18.32 -11.69
N VAL A 363 -11.53 -17.46 -11.14
CA VAL A 363 -11.15 -16.19 -10.54
C VAL A 363 -11.56 -16.16 -9.07
N ALA A 364 -10.71 -15.57 -8.23
CA ALA A 364 -11.07 -15.26 -6.86
C ALA A 364 -11.44 -13.77 -6.79
N THR A 365 -12.74 -13.50 -6.68
CA THR A 365 -13.27 -12.15 -6.53
C THR A 365 -13.56 -11.85 -5.06
N GLU A 366 -13.79 -10.59 -4.73
CA GLU A 366 -14.14 -10.17 -3.36
C GLU A 366 -15.23 -11.05 -2.73
N THR A 367 -16.28 -11.36 -3.50
CA THR A 367 -17.45 -12.09 -2.97
C THR A 367 -17.38 -13.61 -3.07
N GLY A 368 -16.31 -14.18 -3.64
CA GLY A 368 -16.10 -15.62 -3.70
C GLY A 368 -15.26 -16.10 -4.89
N VAL A 369 -15.24 -17.42 -5.08
CA VAL A 369 -14.54 -18.07 -6.20
C VAL A 369 -15.55 -18.32 -7.32
N LYS A 370 -15.20 -17.93 -8.54
CA LYS A 370 -16.10 -17.93 -9.69
C LYS A 370 -15.43 -18.50 -10.93
N LEU A 371 -16.19 -19.12 -11.82
CA LEU A 371 -15.79 -19.35 -13.19
C LEU A 371 -15.98 -18.06 -13.98
N LEU A 372 -15.00 -17.74 -14.81
CA LEU A 372 -14.99 -16.65 -15.78
C LEU A 372 -14.97 -17.25 -17.19
N ASP A 373 -16.01 -16.94 -17.97
CA ASP A 373 -16.05 -17.28 -19.40
C ASP A 373 -15.38 -16.21 -20.28
N GLU A 374 -15.18 -16.52 -21.56
CA GLU A 374 -14.53 -15.62 -22.53
C GLU A 374 -15.32 -14.32 -22.79
N ALA A 375 -16.63 -14.31 -22.50
CA ALA A 375 -17.48 -13.13 -22.66
C ALA A 375 -17.49 -12.23 -21.41
N GLY A 376 -16.79 -12.62 -20.34
CA GLY A 376 -16.79 -11.91 -19.05
C GLY A 376 -17.90 -12.33 -18.10
N GLY A 377 -18.65 -13.38 -18.41
CA GLY A 377 -19.67 -13.94 -17.54
C GLY A 377 -19.05 -14.60 -16.31
N LEU A 378 -19.62 -14.33 -15.14
CA LEU A 378 -19.19 -14.88 -13.86
C LEU A 378 -20.24 -15.85 -13.29
N SER A 379 -19.80 -17.05 -12.89
CA SER A 379 -20.65 -18.01 -12.19
C SER A 379 -19.99 -18.54 -10.92
N VAL A 380 -20.73 -18.59 -9.81
CA VAL A 380 -20.17 -18.89 -8.49
C VAL A 380 -19.83 -20.38 -8.37
N ILE A 381 -18.61 -20.68 -7.92
CA ILE A 381 -18.17 -22.00 -7.47
C ILE A 381 -18.43 -22.14 -5.97
N CYS A 382 -17.85 -21.24 -5.17
CA CYS A 382 -18.00 -21.26 -3.71
C CYS A 382 -17.74 -19.88 -3.07
N ARG A 383 -18.02 -19.76 -1.77
CA ARG A 383 -17.84 -18.52 -0.98
C ARG A 383 -17.17 -18.83 0.36
N PRO A 384 -15.84 -19.04 0.41
CA PRO A 384 -15.14 -19.46 1.63
C PRO A 384 -15.24 -18.46 2.80
N GLU A 385 -15.32 -17.17 2.49
CA GLU A 385 -15.35 -16.05 3.47
C GLU A 385 -16.74 -15.39 3.57
N ALA A 386 -17.83 -16.13 3.28
CA ALA A 386 -19.18 -15.55 3.21
C ALA A 386 -19.66 -14.87 4.52
N ASP A 387 -19.12 -15.29 5.66
CA ASP A 387 -19.41 -14.77 7.00
C ASP A 387 -18.47 -13.63 7.45
N ARG A 388 -17.51 -13.23 6.60
CA ARG A 388 -16.47 -12.25 6.92
C ARG A 388 -16.51 -11.06 5.96
N PRO A 389 -17.57 -10.22 6.01
CA PRO A 389 -17.68 -9.05 5.15
C PRO A 389 -16.51 -8.09 5.41
N GLY A 390 -15.92 -7.57 4.34
CA GLY A 390 -14.70 -6.75 4.40
C GLY A 390 -13.40 -7.54 4.29
N ASN A 391 -13.47 -8.87 4.18
CA ASN A 391 -12.36 -9.67 3.66
C ASN A 391 -12.47 -9.81 2.13
N ARG A 392 -11.32 -9.96 1.47
CA ARG A 392 -11.21 -10.28 0.05
C ARG A 392 -10.08 -11.28 -0.17
N PHE A 393 -10.06 -11.91 -1.34
CA PHE A 393 -8.91 -12.71 -1.79
C PHE A 393 -7.88 -11.81 -2.47
N ASN A 394 -6.61 -12.21 -2.42
CA ASN A 394 -5.52 -11.41 -2.96
C ASN A 394 -4.51 -12.19 -3.80
N ASP A 395 -4.23 -13.44 -3.45
CA ASP A 395 -3.36 -14.28 -4.27
C ASP A 395 -3.85 -15.73 -4.25
N GLY A 396 -3.49 -16.46 -5.29
CA GLY A 396 -3.84 -17.85 -5.47
C GLY A 396 -3.14 -18.54 -6.62
N LYS A 397 -2.85 -19.83 -6.43
CA LYS A 397 -2.29 -20.72 -7.45
C LYS A 397 -2.86 -22.12 -7.31
N CYS A 398 -2.73 -22.91 -8.37
CA CYS A 398 -3.04 -24.33 -8.30
C CYS A 398 -1.84 -25.15 -7.83
N ASP A 399 -2.09 -26.14 -6.99
CA ASP A 399 -1.10 -27.18 -6.73
C ASP A 399 -1.07 -28.22 -7.87
N ARG A 400 -0.16 -29.19 -7.77
CA ARG A 400 0.02 -30.26 -8.79
C ARG A 400 -1.12 -31.27 -8.89
N ARG A 401 -2.17 -31.14 -8.09
CA ARG A 401 -3.42 -31.93 -8.19
C ARG A 401 -4.59 -31.07 -8.67
N GLY A 402 -4.31 -29.88 -9.20
CA GLY A 402 -5.31 -28.98 -9.76
C GLY A 402 -6.26 -28.39 -8.71
N ARG A 403 -5.88 -28.39 -7.43
CA ARG A 403 -6.66 -27.71 -6.37
C ARG A 403 -6.25 -26.25 -6.31
N PHE A 404 -7.23 -25.36 -6.15
CA PHE A 404 -6.96 -23.92 -6.13
C PHE A 404 -6.71 -23.45 -4.70
N TRP A 405 -5.51 -22.94 -4.43
CA TRP A 405 -5.13 -22.37 -3.14
C TRP A 405 -5.29 -20.87 -3.17
N LEU A 406 -5.86 -20.33 -2.10
CA LEU A 406 -6.30 -18.93 -2.02
C LEU A 406 -5.98 -18.34 -0.67
N GLY A 407 -5.32 -17.20 -0.66
CA GLY A 407 -5.16 -16.43 0.56
C GLY A 407 -6.07 -15.20 0.60
N SER A 408 -6.73 -15.01 1.74
CA SER A 408 -7.57 -13.86 2.02
C SER A 408 -6.84 -12.82 2.87
N LEU A 409 -7.35 -11.60 2.86
CA LEU A 409 -6.93 -10.49 3.71
C LEU A 409 -8.12 -9.56 3.99
N SER A 410 -8.03 -8.78 5.06
CA SER A 410 -8.98 -7.68 5.26
C SER A 410 -8.71 -6.56 4.26
N ILE A 411 -9.74 -5.98 3.68
CA ILE A 411 -9.63 -4.97 2.62
C ILE A 411 -8.85 -3.71 3.04
N ASP A 412 -8.84 -3.38 4.33
CA ASP A 412 -8.01 -2.30 4.92
C ASP A 412 -6.64 -2.78 5.38
N THR A 413 -6.30 -4.04 5.12
CA THR A 413 -5.07 -4.74 5.50
C THR A 413 -4.88 -4.90 7.02
N ALA A 414 -5.97 -4.94 7.79
CA ALA A 414 -5.91 -5.23 9.22
C ALA A 414 -5.19 -6.58 9.51
N PRO A 415 -4.27 -6.61 10.48
CA PRO A 415 -3.46 -7.79 10.76
C PRO A 415 -4.31 -8.94 11.34
N GLY A 416 -3.90 -10.17 11.04
CA GLY A 416 -4.51 -11.39 11.57
C GLY A 416 -5.92 -11.71 11.03
N GLN A 417 -6.41 -10.98 10.03
CA GLN A 417 -7.74 -11.19 9.44
C GLN A 417 -7.74 -12.13 8.22
N GLY A 418 -6.56 -12.45 7.69
CA GLY A 418 -6.39 -13.32 6.53
C GLY A 418 -6.37 -14.80 6.89
N ASN A 419 -6.80 -15.62 5.93
CA ASN A 419 -6.82 -17.07 5.99
C ASN A 419 -6.22 -17.67 4.71
N LEU A 420 -5.79 -18.92 4.79
CA LEU A 420 -5.39 -19.73 3.65
C LEU A 420 -6.43 -20.82 3.42
N TRP A 421 -6.97 -20.86 2.21
CA TRP A 421 -8.00 -21.78 1.77
C TRP A 421 -7.49 -22.69 0.66
N ARG A 422 -8.05 -23.88 0.59
CA ARG A 422 -7.93 -24.80 -0.54
C ARG A 422 -9.32 -25.08 -1.09
N ILE A 423 -9.47 -24.93 -2.39
CA ILE A 423 -10.69 -25.22 -3.15
C ILE A 423 -10.42 -26.44 -4.01
N ASP A 424 -11.18 -27.51 -3.77
CA ASP A 424 -11.09 -28.73 -4.55
C ASP A 424 -11.92 -28.60 -5.85
N PRO A 425 -11.65 -29.42 -6.89
CA PRO A 425 -12.36 -29.35 -8.18
C PRO A 425 -13.88 -29.50 -8.10
N ASP A 426 -14.40 -30.12 -7.03
CA ASP A 426 -15.84 -30.22 -6.76
C ASP A 426 -16.46 -28.95 -6.16
N GLY A 427 -15.65 -27.90 -5.95
CA GLY A 427 -16.03 -26.63 -5.37
C GLY A 427 -16.02 -26.61 -3.84
N SER A 428 -15.63 -27.70 -3.17
CA SER A 428 -15.51 -27.71 -1.71
C SER A 428 -14.35 -26.82 -1.25
N ALA A 429 -14.59 -26.04 -0.20
CA ALA A 429 -13.63 -25.10 0.37
C ALA A 429 -13.18 -25.56 1.75
N THR A 430 -11.87 -25.75 1.93
CA THR A 430 -11.27 -26.17 3.19
C THR A 430 -10.34 -25.08 3.72
N LEU A 431 -10.55 -24.67 4.98
CA LEU A 431 -9.66 -23.75 5.68
C LEU A 431 -8.38 -24.49 6.09
N MET A 432 -7.24 -24.03 5.60
CA MET A 432 -5.93 -24.69 5.79
C MET A 432 -5.07 -24.00 6.85
N ASP A 433 -5.15 -22.67 6.95
CA ASP A 433 -4.50 -21.89 8.01
C ASP A 433 -5.24 -20.56 8.25
N SER A 434 -5.04 -19.95 9.42
CA SER A 434 -5.68 -18.70 9.85
C SER A 434 -4.73 -17.80 10.64
N GLY A 435 -5.14 -16.54 10.85
CA GLY A 435 -4.31 -15.55 11.56
C GLY A 435 -3.15 -15.01 10.71
N LEU A 436 -3.31 -15.09 9.39
CA LEU A 436 -2.45 -14.44 8.41
C LEU A 436 -2.86 -12.96 8.30
N SER A 437 -1.98 -12.11 7.76
CA SER A 437 -2.28 -10.67 7.66
C SER A 437 -2.52 -10.26 6.22
N VAL A 438 -1.47 -10.23 5.39
CA VAL A 438 -1.56 -9.86 3.97
C VAL A 438 -1.02 -11.01 3.15
N SER A 439 -1.93 -11.85 2.65
CA SER A 439 -1.56 -12.97 1.78
C SER A 439 -0.98 -12.46 0.47
N ASN A 440 0.27 -12.84 0.21
CA ASN A 440 0.96 -12.56 -1.04
C ASN A 440 1.92 -13.70 -1.37
N GLY A 441 1.92 -14.17 -2.60
CA GLY A 441 2.79 -15.23 -3.12
C GLY A 441 2.55 -16.61 -2.53
N MET A 442 2.43 -17.61 -3.40
CA MET A 442 2.57 -19.02 -3.02
C MET A 442 3.21 -19.85 -4.13
N GLY A 443 3.77 -21.01 -3.76
CA GLY A 443 4.42 -21.91 -4.70
C GLY A 443 4.89 -23.19 -4.02
N TRP A 444 5.23 -24.20 -4.83
CA TRP A 444 5.63 -25.52 -4.34
C TRP A 444 7.05 -25.87 -4.78
N SER A 445 7.77 -26.58 -3.91
CA SER A 445 9.07 -27.18 -4.26
C SER A 445 8.92 -28.16 -5.42
N PRO A 446 9.98 -28.39 -6.23
CA PRO A 446 9.91 -29.28 -7.39
C PRO A 446 9.53 -30.74 -7.07
N ASP A 447 9.71 -31.16 -5.82
CA ASP A 447 9.35 -32.50 -5.33
C ASP A 447 7.98 -32.55 -4.64
N ASP A 448 7.23 -31.45 -4.67
CA ASP A 448 5.90 -31.25 -4.07
C ASP A 448 5.84 -31.59 -2.57
N ARG A 449 6.94 -31.38 -1.84
CA ARG A 449 7.00 -31.63 -0.39
C ARG A 449 6.93 -30.37 0.46
N VAL A 450 7.17 -29.21 -0.12
CA VAL A 450 7.16 -27.93 0.58
C VAL A 450 6.27 -26.95 -0.15
N MET A 451 5.32 -26.35 0.59
CA MET A 451 4.56 -25.19 0.13
C MET A 451 5.16 -23.94 0.75
N TYR A 452 5.42 -22.92 -0.07
CA TYR A 452 5.82 -21.58 0.34
C TYR A 452 4.63 -20.63 0.27
N PHE A 453 4.57 -19.69 1.20
CA PHE A 453 3.50 -18.70 1.30
C PHE A 453 4.04 -17.40 1.91
N ALA A 454 3.85 -16.22 1.31
CA ALA A 454 4.29 -14.97 1.91
C ALA A 454 3.17 -14.22 2.65
N ASP A 455 3.55 -13.63 3.78
CA ASP A 455 2.74 -12.68 4.54
C ASP A 455 3.47 -11.33 4.55
N SER A 456 3.07 -10.42 3.65
CA SER A 456 3.80 -9.16 3.43
C SER A 456 3.81 -8.26 4.65
N ALA A 457 2.71 -8.22 5.41
CA ALA A 457 2.61 -7.38 6.60
C ALA A 457 3.55 -7.85 7.71
N LYS A 458 3.81 -9.16 7.78
CA LYS A 458 4.84 -9.74 8.68
C LYS A 458 6.23 -9.75 8.07
N ARG A 459 6.35 -9.49 6.76
CA ARG A 459 7.61 -9.46 6.02
C ARG A 459 8.29 -10.84 6.02
N GLU A 460 7.47 -11.88 6.11
CA GLU A 460 7.87 -13.27 6.26
C GLU A 460 7.37 -14.11 5.09
N ILE A 461 8.18 -15.07 4.67
CA ILE A 461 7.76 -16.19 3.84
C ILE A 461 7.74 -17.42 4.74
N TYR A 462 6.60 -18.10 4.80
CA TYR A 462 6.43 -19.36 5.49
C TYR A 462 6.71 -20.54 4.57
N ALA A 463 7.20 -21.62 5.15
CA ALA A 463 7.22 -22.95 4.55
C ALA A 463 6.31 -23.90 5.36
N TYR A 464 5.64 -24.79 4.64
CA TYR A 464 4.84 -25.88 5.20
C TYR A 464 5.33 -27.20 4.62
N ASP A 465 5.25 -28.26 5.42
CA ASP A 465 5.32 -29.61 4.86
C ASP A 465 4.02 -29.88 4.12
N PHE A 466 4.12 -30.24 2.84
CA PHE A 466 3.01 -30.46 1.94
C PHE A 466 2.87 -31.94 1.60
N GLU A 467 1.66 -32.47 1.73
CA GLU A 467 1.34 -33.83 1.32
C GLU A 467 0.53 -33.78 0.02
N THR A 468 1.14 -34.21 -1.08
CA THR A 468 0.62 -33.97 -2.43
C THR A 468 -0.76 -34.58 -2.67
N GLU A 469 -1.00 -35.81 -2.22
CA GLU A 469 -2.24 -36.53 -2.55
C GLU A 469 -3.45 -35.93 -1.82
N SER A 470 -3.35 -35.74 -0.50
CA SER A 470 -4.41 -35.18 0.33
C SER A 470 -4.50 -33.66 0.29
N GLY A 471 -3.41 -32.98 -0.08
CA GLY A 471 -3.31 -31.51 -0.04
C GLY A 471 -3.28 -30.96 1.37
N ALA A 472 -2.81 -31.77 2.33
CA ALA A 472 -2.63 -31.35 3.70
C ALA A 472 -1.34 -30.53 3.85
N ILE A 473 -1.39 -29.50 4.71
CA ILE A 473 -0.23 -28.75 5.15
C ILE A 473 0.02 -28.96 6.64
N SER A 474 1.28 -28.95 7.06
CA SER A 474 1.67 -29.01 8.46
C SER A 474 3.00 -28.32 8.72
N ASN A 475 3.41 -28.21 9.99
CA ASN A 475 4.73 -27.71 10.40
C ASN A 475 5.11 -26.33 9.81
N ARG A 476 4.18 -25.37 9.91
CA ARG A 476 4.41 -23.97 9.54
C ARG A 476 5.68 -23.45 10.22
N ARG A 477 6.61 -22.95 9.41
CA ARG A 477 7.89 -22.36 9.87
C ARG A 477 8.22 -21.15 9.03
N VAL A 478 8.93 -20.19 9.61
CA VAL A 478 9.53 -19.08 8.85
C VAL A 478 10.62 -19.66 7.96
N PHE A 479 10.49 -19.47 6.66
CA PHE A 479 11.51 -19.77 5.66
C PHE A 479 12.49 -18.60 5.53
N VAL A 480 11.96 -17.39 5.34
CA VAL A 480 12.74 -16.15 5.19
C VAL A 480 12.00 -14.99 5.84
N THR A 481 12.73 -14.06 6.47
CA THR A 481 12.24 -12.74 6.87
C THR A 481 13.00 -11.67 6.10
N LEU A 482 12.31 -10.76 5.41
CA LEU A 482 12.96 -9.71 4.62
C LEU A 482 13.45 -8.55 5.52
N PRO A 483 14.68 -8.03 5.31
CA PRO A 483 15.18 -6.81 5.96
C PRO A 483 14.38 -5.56 5.56
N GLU A 484 14.18 -4.58 6.46
CA GLU A 484 13.32 -3.37 6.26
C GLU A 484 13.60 -2.59 4.98
N ASP A 485 14.87 -2.52 4.60
CA ASP A 485 15.38 -1.83 3.43
C ASP A 485 15.11 -2.56 2.10
N ASN A 486 14.74 -3.84 2.15
CA ASN A 486 14.47 -4.67 0.98
C ASN A 486 12.99 -4.69 0.56
N GLY A 487 12.14 -3.86 1.17
CA GLY A 487 10.70 -3.87 0.91
C GLY A 487 9.97 -5.01 1.60
N THR A 488 8.84 -5.47 1.06
CA THR A 488 8.06 -6.60 1.61
C THR A 488 7.91 -7.71 0.58
N PRO A 489 7.88 -8.99 1.00
CA PRO A 489 7.70 -10.09 0.06
C PRO A 489 6.29 -10.01 -0.50
N ASP A 490 6.16 -10.15 -1.81
CA ASP A 490 4.89 -10.12 -2.50
C ASP A 490 4.67 -11.47 -3.23
N GLY A 491 4.16 -11.46 -4.46
CA GLY A 491 4.03 -12.64 -5.31
C GLY A 491 5.35 -13.37 -5.59
N LEU A 492 5.29 -14.70 -5.70
CA LEU A 492 6.45 -15.57 -5.85
C LEU A 492 6.28 -16.69 -6.88
N ALA A 493 7.41 -17.23 -7.35
CA ALA A 493 7.50 -18.43 -8.19
C ALA A 493 8.66 -19.32 -7.73
N VAL A 494 8.57 -20.63 -8.00
CA VAL A 494 9.63 -21.60 -7.67
C VAL A 494 10.19 -22.17 -8.96
N ASP A 495 11.50 -22.10 -9.14
CA ASP A 495 12.18 -22.67 -10.30
C ASP A 495 12.40 -24.19 -10.17
N ALA A 496 12.87 -24.84 -11.24
CA ALA A 496 13.08 -26.29 -11.28
C ALA A 496 14.26 -26.77 -10.42
N GLU A 497 15.13 -25.86 -9.95
CA GLU A 497 16.21 -26.16 -9.01
C GLU A 497 15.78 -26.00 -7.55
N GLY A 498 14.55 -25.52 -7.32
CA GLY A 498 13.98 -25.26 -5.99
C GLY A 498 14.23 -23.84 -5.46
N GLY A 499 14.77 -22.94 -6.28
CA GLY A 499 14.93 -21.53 -5.93
C GLY A 499 13.58 -20.80 -5.88
N VAL A 500 13.36 -20.03 -4.83
CA VAL A 500 12.13 -19.24 -4.60
C VAL A 500 12.38 -17.80 -5.02
N TRP A 501 11.73 -17.37 -6.10
CA TRP A 501 11.81 -16.02 -6.66
C TRP A 501 10.67 -15.17 -6.13
N VAL A 502 10.98 -13.99 -5.59
CA VAL A 502 10.03 -13.17 -4.83
C VAL A 502 10.08 -11.74 -5.32
N ALA A 503 8.93 -11.19 -5.71
CA ALA A 503 8.76 -9.77 -5.93
C ALA A 503 8.85 -9.03 -4.60
N CYS A 504 9.69 -7.99 -4.55
CA CYS A 504 9.90 -7.20 -3.34
C CYS A 504 9.20 -5.85 -3.49
N TRP A 505 7.98 -5.75 -2.96
CA TRP A 505 7.17 -4.52 -2.98
C TRP A 505 7.90 -3.37 -2.26
N ASP A 506 7.97 -2.20 -2.90
CA ASP A 506 8.79 -1.05 -2.51
C ASP A 506 10.31 -1.37 -2.40
N GLY A 507 10.75 -2.57 -2.80
CA GLY A 507 12.13 -3.04 -2.73
C GLY A 507 12.90 -2.92 -4.06
N TRP A 508 12.26 -2.44 -5.13
CA TRP A 508 12.89 -2.26 -6.45
C TRP A 508 13.58 -3.51 -7.00
N SER A 509 13.10 -4.71 -6.66
CA SER A 509 13.84 -5.94 -6.97
C SER A 509 12.98 -7.20 -7.01
N ILE A 510 13.54 -8.21 -7.68
CA ILE A 510 13.19 -9.62 -7.51
C ILE A 510 14.36 -10.31 -6.82
N ASN A 511 14.08 -11.03 -5.74
CA ASN A 511 15.08 -11.79 -5.00
C ASN A 511 14.86 -13.29 -5.20
N ARG A 512 15.92 -14.03 -5.46
CA ARG A 512 15.92 -15.50 -5.44
C ARG A 512 16.53 -15.99 -4.14
N TYR A 513 15.81 -16.86 -3.46
CA TYR A 513 16.26 -17.59 -2.29
C TYR A 513 16.50 -19.05 -2.65
N THR A 514 17.61 -19.62 -2.19
CA THR A 514 17.89 -21.05 -2.28
C THR A 514 16.93 -21.85 -1.39
N PRO A 515 16.82 -23.19 -1.56
CA PRO A 515 15.95 -24.03 -0.72
C PRO A 515 16.23 -23.97 0.80
N ASP A 516 17.41 -23.51 1.21
CA ASP A 516 17.79 -23.26 2.61
C ASP A 516 17.56 -21.81 3.07
N GLY A 517 16.95 -20.96 2.23
CA GLY A 517 16.53 -19.61 2.58
C GLY A 517 17.59 -18.52 2.38
N MET A 518 18.70 -18.82 1.71
CA MET A 518 19.78 -17.87 1.46
C MET A 518 19.53 -17.11 0.16
N VAL A 519 19.71 -15.79 0.17
CA VAL A 519 19.67 -15.00 -1.07
C VAL A 519 20.90 -15.33 -1.91
N ASP A 520 20.70 -15.82 -3.13
CA ASP A 520 21.78 -16.07 -4.09
C ASP A 520 21.69 -15.20 -5.35
N ARG A 521 20.56 -14.54 -5.57
CA ARG A 521 20.38 -13.57 -6.67
C ARG A 521 19.45 -12.44 -6.29
N VAL A 522 19.83 -11.23 -6.69
CA VAL A 522 18.99 -10.02 -6.62
C VAL A 522 18.98 -9.40 -8.01
N ILE A 523 17.79 -9.20 -8.58
CA ILE A 523 17.58 -8.53 -9.86
C ILE A 523 17.00 -7.14 -9.59
N PRO A 524 17.78 -6.06 -9.72
CA PRO A 524 17.26 -4.70 -9.60
C PRO A 524 16.31 -4.38 -10.75
N LEU A 525 15.16 -3.79 -10.42
CA LEU A 525 14.12 -3.41 -11.35
C LEU A 525 13.99 -1.89 -11.50
N PRO A 526 13.52 -1.41 -12.68
CA PRO A 526 13.28 0.01 -12.92
C PRO A 526 11.97 0.52 -12.31
N VAL A 527 11.33 -0.28 -11.44
CA VAL A 527 10.06 0.03 -10.79
C VAL A 527 10.15 -0.22 -9.29
N PRO A 528 9.50 0.59 -8.45
CA PRO A 528 9.51 0.40 -7.01
C PRO A 528 8.66 -0.79 -6.56
N ARG A 529 7.59 -1.10 -7.28
CA ARG A 529 6.53 -2.04 -6.87
C ARG A 529 6.36 -3.16 -7.90
N PRO A 530 7.34 -4.07 -8.01
CA PRO A 530 7.03 -5.38 -8.56
C PRO A 530 6.03 -6.07 -7.62
N THR A 531 5.05 -6.74 -8.19
CA THR A 531 3.95 -7.35 -7.43
C THR A 531 4.04 -8.86 -7.41
N SER A 532 4.36 -9.48 -8.54
CA SER A 532 4.46 -10.93 -8.63
C SER A 532 5.31 -11.35 -9.83
N CYS A 533 5.59 -12.65 -9.93
CA CYS A 533 6.36 -13.21 -11.05
C CYS A 533 5.93 -14.63 -11.42
N THR A 534 6.18 -15.00 -12.67
CA THR A 534 5.98 -16.36 -13.19
C THR A 534 7.00 -16.68 -14.28
N PHE A 535 7.32 -17.96 -14.45
CA PHE A 535 8.19 -18.41 -15.53
C PHE A 535 7.38 -18.68 -16.79
N GLY A 536 7.91 -18.27 -17.94
CA GLY A 536 7.27 -18.46 -19.23
C GLY A 536 8.25 -18.44 -20.39
N GLY A 537 7.70 -18.24 -21.58
CA GLY A 537 8.39 -18.47 -22.84
C GLY A 537 8.37 -19.94 -23.26
N PRO A 538 8.85 -20.26 -24.48
CA PRO A 538 8.79 -21.61 -25.04
C PRO A 538 9.54 -22.68 -24.23
N ASP A 539 10.52 -22.28 -23.42
CA ASP A 539 11.37 -23.16 -22.63
C ASP A 539 11.29 -22.91 -21.11
N LEU A 540 10.39 -22.02 -20.67
CA LEU A 540 10.22 -21.59 -19.27
C LEU A 540 11.47 -20.94 -18.66
N THR A 541 12.33 -20.28 -19.46
CA THR A 541 13.56 -19.62 -18.96
C THR A 541 13.41 -18.11 -18.77
N THR A 542 12.35 -17.51 -19.30
CA THR A 542 12.02 -16.10 -19.11
C THR A 542 11.18 -15.92 -17.85
N LEU A 543 11.59 -15.05 -16.94
CA LEU A 543 10.78 -14.63 -15.80
C LEU A 543 9.99 -13.38 -16.19
N PHE A 544 8.66 -13.49 -16.14
CA PHE A 544 7.75 -12.35 -16.31
C PHE A 544 7.36 -11.79 -14.95
N ILE A 545 7.26 -10.46 -14.87
CA ILE A 545 7.08 -9.73 -13.61
C ILE A 545 5.95 -8.73 -13.81
N THR A 546 4.87 -8.86 -13.03
CA THR A 546 3.81 -7.84 -12.95
C THR A 546 4.26 -6.71 -12.02
N THR A 547 3.73 -5.52 -12.25
CA THR A 547 4.11 -4.32 -11.49
C THR A 547 2.91 -3.45 -11.22
N ALA A 548 3.01 -2.57 -10.22
CA ALA A 548 1.91 -1.70 -9.80
C ALA A 548 2.30 -0.22 -9.85
N ARG A 549 1.33 0.63 -10.21
CA ARG A 549 1.48 2.09 -10.17
C ARG A 549 0.67 2.76 -9.05
N ILE A 550 -0.13 2.00 -8.30
CA ILE A 550 -0.94 2.52 -7.19
C ILE A 550 -0.10 3.35 -6.22
N ARG A 551 -0.62 4.51 -5.78
CA ARG A 551 -0.08 5.38 -4.73
C ARG A 551 1.38 5.83 -4.96
N LEU A 552 1.86 5.78 -6.19
CA LEU A 552 3.09 6.45 -6.59
C LEU A 552 2.79 7.92 -6.88
N SER A 553 3.65 8.82 -6.44
CA SER A 553 3.51 10.25 -6.79
C SER A 553 3.85 10.45 -8.26
N SER A 554 3.40 11.57 -8.86
CA SER A 554 3.77 11.91 -10.24
C SER A 554 5.29 11.96 -10.45
N GLN A 555 6.05 12.39 -9.43
CA GLN A 555 7.52 12.40 -9.48
C GLN A 555 8.08 10.98 -9.58
N VAL A 556 7.62 10.06 -8.72
CA VAL A 556 8.08 8.66 -8.75
C VAL A 556 7.67 7.97 -10.04
N LEU A 557 6.46 8.23 -10.56
CA LEU A 557 6.02 7.69 -11.85
C LEU A 557 6.88 8.20 -13.01
N SER A 558 7.32 9.46 -12.97
CA SER A 558 8.28 10.00 -13.95
C SER A 558 9.65 9.31 -13.86
N ASP A 559 10.10 8.94 -12.66
CA ASP A 559 11.39 8.28 -12.43
C ASP A 559 11.33 6.75 -12.67
N ALA A 560 10.12 6.18 -12.63
CA ALA A 560 9.81 4.76 -12.84
C ALA A 560 8.64 4.58 -13.82
N PRO A 561 8.81 4.97 -15.10
CA PRO A 561 7.73 5.03 -16.09
C PRO A 561 7.16 3.67 -16.49
N LEU A 562 7.83 2.57 -16.12
CA LEU A 562 7.36 1.20 -16.41
C LEU A 562 6.43 0.65 -15.31
N SER A 563 6.09 1.44 -14.30
CA SER A 563 5.17 1.02 -13.22
C SER A 563 3.77 0.77 -13.79
N GLY A 564 3.20 -0.41 -13.55
CA GLY A 564 1.93 -0.86 -14.12
C GLY A 564 2.07 -1.65 -15.43
N SER A 565 3.30 -1.87 -15.92
CA SER A 565 3.58 -2.75 -17.06
C SER A 565 4.01 -4.16 -16.62
N VAL A 566 4.07 -5.09 -17.58
CA VAL A 566 4.72 -6.40 -17.38
C VAL A 566 6.15 -6.33 -17.90
N LEU A 567 7.11 -6.69 -17.04
CA LEU A 567 8.53 -6.76 -17.37
C LEU A 567 8.95 -8.21 -17.62
N SER A 568 10.07 -8.39 -18.31
CA SER A 568 10.71 -9.70 -18.46
C SER A 568 12.21 -9.65 -18.21
N VAL A 569 12.75 -10.75 -17.71
CA VAL A 569 14.19 -10.97 -17.55
C VAL A 569 14.52 -12.44 -17.83
N GLU A 570 15.66 -12.68 -18.46
CA GLU A 570 16.18 -14.04 -18.62
C GLU A 570 16.67 -14.56 -17.27
N ALA A 571 16.01 -15.59 -16.75
CA ALA A 571 16.27 -16.10 -15.40
C ALA A 571 17.56 -16.93 -15.35
N GLY A 572 18.06 -17.43 -16.48
CA GLY A 572 19.24 -18.31 -16.54
C GLY A 572 19.06 -19.67 -15.85
N VAL A 573 17.83 -19.97 -15.42
CA VAL A 573 17.37 -21.25 -14.87
C VAL A 573 15.97 -21.49 -15.45
N LYS A 574 15.57 -22.76 -15.50
CA LYS A 574 14.24 -23.14 -15.98
C LYS A 574 13.22 -23.10 -14.86
N GLY A 575 12.03 -22.56 -15.14
CA GLY A 575 10.87 -22.62 -14.26
C GLY A 575 10.19 -23.99 -14.20
N GLN A 576 9.12 -24.06 -13.42
CA GLN A 576 8.21 -25.21 -13.41
C GLN A 576 6.98 -24.89 -14.27
N ALA A 577 6.37 -25.93 -14.87
CA ALA A 577 5.08 -25.78 -15.54
C ALA A 577 4.00 -25.44 -14.50
N GLU A 578 3.18 -24.45 -14.82
CA GLU A 578 2.03 -24.08 -13.99
C GLU A 578 0.89 -25.10 -14.15
N THR A 579 0.06 -25.25 -13.12
CA THR A 579 -1.06 -26.23 -13.10
C THR A 579 -2.40 -25.52 -13.23
N PHE A 580 -3.37 -26.19 -13.83
CA PHE A 580 -4.73 -25.66 -14.02
C PHE A 580 -5.68 -26.18 -12.94
N PHE A 581 -6.73 -25.42 -12.66
CA PHE A 581 -7.77 -25.91 -11.77
C PHE A 581 -8.51 -27.09 -12.40
N GLY A 582 -8.70 -28.16 -11.63
CA GLY A 582 -9.36 -29.38 -12.10
C GLY A 582 -8.47 -30.33 -12.92
N MET A 583 -7.17 -30.05 -13.03
CA MET A 583 -6.21 -30.98 -13.63
C MET A 583 -6.01 -32.18 -12.72
N THR A 584 -6.19 -33.40 -13.26
CA THR A 584 -6.08 -34.67 -12.50
C THR A 584 -4.74 -35.37 -12.72
#